data_AF-A0A4R4DWU3-F1
#
_entry.id   AF-A0A4R4DWU3-F1
#
_cell.length_a   1.000
_cell.length_b   1.000
_cell.length_c   1.000
_cell.angle_alpha   90.00
_cell.angle_beta   90.00
_cell.angle_gamma   90.00
#
_symmetry.space_group_name_H-M   'P 1'
#
loop_
_entity.id
_entity.type
_entity.pdbx_description
1 polymer ?
#
loop_
_entity_poly.entity_id
_entity_poly.type
_entity_poly.pdbx_seq_one_letter_code
_entity_poly.pdbx_strand_id
1 'polypeptide(L)'
;MNERLKDILSSLHSEVDQETLLRYLEGHLAPERQHELEAQLLDNDFEADALEGLQALPDSGKLPGIVDALNHDLRKKTQKRRSRRGKTARIEPWLLLTLVTVLLLVIVAFLVVRLRAGQ
;
A
#
# COMPACT_ATOMS: atom_id res chain seq x y z
N MET A 1 6.56 4.12 6.93
CA MET A 1 6.37 2.88 6.14
C MET A 1 7.38 1.89 6.68
N ASN A 2 7.08 0.59 6.75
CA ASN A 2 8.03 -0.38 7.31
C ASN A 2 9.15 -0.60 6.27
N GLU A 3 10.37 -0.16 6.58
CA GLU A 3 11.54 -0.30 5.70
C GLU A 3 11.81 -1.78 5.36
N ARG A 4 11.53 -2.69 6.31
CA ARG A 4 11.62 -4.15 6.14
C ARG A 4 10.79 -4.72 4.98
N LEU A 5 9.72 -4.04 4.54
CA LEU A 5 8.96 -4.47 3.35
C LEU A 5 9.62 -4.04 2.04
N LYS A 6 10.38 -2.94 2.02
CA LYS A 6 11.16 -2.57 0.84
C LYS A 6 12.28 -3.58 0.61
N ASP A 7 12.92 -4.02 1.69
CA ASP A 7 14.05 -4.96 1.63
C ASP A 7 13.68 -6.32 1.00
N ILE A 8 12.43 -6.79 1.20
CA ILE A 8 11.92 -8.05 0.62
C ILE A 8 11.64 -7.90 -0.89
N LEU A 9 11.31 -6.69 -1.36
CA LEU A 9 11.08 -6.44 -2.78
C LEU A 9 12.38 -6.13 -3.53
N SER A 10 13.40 -5.58 -2.86
CA SER A 10 14.71 -5.36 -3.47
C SER A 10 15.46 -6.66 -3.78
N SER A 11 15.19 -7.75 -3.06
CA SER A 11 15.73 -9.08 -3.39
C SER A 11 14.99 -9.78 -4.55
N LEU A 12 13.87 -9.22 -5.02
CA LEU A 12 13.10 -9.72 -6.17
C LEU A 12 13.51 -9.05 -7.49
N HIS A 13 14.60 -8.26 -7.49
CA HIS A 13 15.12 -7.70 -8.72
C HIS A 13 15.78 -8.82 -9.52
N SER A 14 15.05 -9.40 -10.48
CA SER A 14 15.59 -10.43 -11.36
C SER A 14 16.84 -9.88 -12.04
N GLU A 15 17.87 -10.71 -12.17
CA GLU A 15 19.07 -10.35 -12.93
C GLU A 15 18.74 -10.18 -14.42
N VAL A 16 17.63 -10.77 -14.86
CA VAL A 16 17.09 -10.68 -16.21
C VAL A 16 16.34 -9.36 -16.43
N ASP A 17 16.63 -8.71 -17.55
CA ASP A 17 15.99 -7.50 -18.02
C ASP A 17 14.51 -7.73 -18.45
N GLN A 18 13.62 -6.82 -18.03
CA GLN A 18 12.19 -6.92 -18.25
C GLN A 18 11.80 -6.83 -19.74
N GLU A 19 12.49 -6.01 -20.52
CA GLU A 19 12.22 -5.88 -21.96
C GLU A 19 12.53 -7.20 -22.68
N THR A 20 13.62 -7.85 -22.28
CA THR A 20 14.01 -9.18 -22.80
C THR A 20 12.96 -10.26 -22.50
N LEU A 21 12.41 -10.28 -21.28
CA LEU A 21 11.33 -11.20 -20.89
C LEU A 21 10.04 -10.97 -21.69
N LEU A 22 9.66 -9.71 -21.90
CA LEU A 22 8.46 -9.38 -22.70
C LEU A 22 8.63 -9.85 -24.15
N ARG A 23 9.78 -9.57 -24.77
CA ARG A 23 10.07 -10.03 -26.13
C ARG A 23 10.10 -11.54 -26.26
N TYR A 24 10.54 -12.25 -25.22
CA TYR A 24 10.47 -13.71 -25.15
C TYR A 24 9.01 -14.19 -25.11
N LEU A 25 8.17 -13.63 -24.24
CA LEU A 25 6.75 -13.97 -24.11
C LEU A 25 5.91 -13.64 -25.37
N GLU A 26 6.35 -12.67 -26.15
CA GLU A 26 5.75 -12.32 -27.44
C GLU A 26 6.27 -13.17 -28.61
N GLY A 27 7.31 -13.99 -28.40
CA GLY A 27 7.94 -14.80 -29.46
C GLY A 27 8.88 -14.01 -30.39
N HIS A 28 9.29 -12.79 -30.00
CA HIS A 28 10.15 -11.88 -30.78
C HIS A 28 11.65 -11.97 -30.42
N LEU A 29 12.05 -12.95 -29.59
CA LEU A 29 13.43 -13.16 -29.19
C LEU A 29 14.09 -14.21 -30.11
N ALA A 30 15.35 -14.01 -30.48
CA ALA A 30 16.10 -14.96 -31.33
C ALA A 30 16.33 -16.29 -30.59
N PRO A 31 16.34 -17.46 -31.27
CA PRO A 31 16.42 -18.78 -30.64
C PRO A 31 17.62 -18.95 -29.70
N GLU A 32 18.78 -18.40 -30.07
CA GLU A 32 20.00 -18.48 -29.26
C GLU A 32 19.82 -17.74 -27.93
N ARG A 33 19.19 -16.55 -27.98
CA ARG A 33 18.89 -15.74 -26.80
C ARG A 33 17.77 -16.34 -25.94
N GLN A 34 16.83 -17.07 -26.53
CA GLN A 34 15.78 -17.78 -25.78
C GLN A 34 16.39 -18.86 -24.88
N HIS A 35 17.29 -19.68 -25.42
CA HIS A 35 17.98 -20.71 -24.63
C HIS A 35 18.88 -20.13 -23.53
N GLU A 36 19.59 -19.03 -23.81
CA GLU A 36 20.37 -18.33 -22.79
C GLU A 36 19.49 -17.82 -21.64
N LEU A 37 18.31 -17.28 -21.98
CA LEU A 37 17.34 -16.79 -21.00
C LEU A 37 16.75 -17.93 -20.16
N GLU A 38 16.33 -19.02 -20.80
CA GLU A 38 15.80 -20.21 -20.10
C GLU A 38 16.87 -20.81 -19.17
N ALA A 39 18.12 -20.88 -19.60
CA ALA A 39 19.22 -21.36 -18.78
C ALA A 39 19.47 -20.47 -17.54
N GLN A 40 19.32 -19.15 -17.67
CA GLN A 40 19.44 -18.22 -16.54
C GLN A 40 18.29 -18.38 -15.54
N LEU A 41 17.07 -18.56 -16.03
CA LEU A 41 15.87 -18.69 -15.17
C LEU A 41 15.80 -20.04 -14.46
N LEU A 42 16.45 -21.08 -14.98
CA LEU A 42 16.56 -22.40 -14.34
C LEU A 42 17.34 -22.38 -13.02
N ASP A 43 18.14 -21.34 -12.77
CA ASP A 43 18.91 -21.22 -11.53
C ASP A 43 18.01 -20.86 -10.32
N ASN A 44 16.76 -20.46 -10.58
CA ASN A 44 15.78 -20.11 -9.56
C ASN A 44 14.38 -20.70 -9.86
N ASP A 45 14.01 -21.75 -9.11
CA ASP A 45 12.70 -22.42 -9.23
C ASP A 45 11.50 -21.45 -9.20
N PHE A 46 11.60 -20.34 -8.45
CA PHE A 46 10.53 -19.34 -8.38
C PHE A 46 10.40 -18.55 -9.69
N GLU A 47 11.51 -18.20 -10.33
CA GLU A 47 11.50 -17.46 -11.59
C GLU A 47 11.06 -18.35 -12.75
N ALA A 48 11.49 -19.61 -12.76
CA ALA A 48 11.04 -20.61 -13.73
C ALA A 48 9.52 -20.85 -13.67
N ASP A 49 8.97 -21.10 -12.47
CA ASP A 49 7.53 -21.28 -12.26
C ASP A 49 6.73 -20.01 -12.62
N ALA A 50 7.25 -18.84 -12.27
CA ALA A 50 6.63 -17.57 -12.64
C ALA A 50 6.61 -17.36 -14.16
N LEU A 51 7.68 -17.70 -14.88
CA LEU A 51 7.73 -17.58 -16.33
C LEU A 51 6.72 -18.53 -16.98
N GLU A 52 6.63 -19.79 -16.53
CA GLU A 52 5.63 -20.75 -17.03
C GLU A 52 4.20 -20.21 -16.84
N GLY A 53 3.91 -19.65 -15.66
CA GLY A 53 2.63 -19.00 -15.40
C GLY A 53 2.32 -17.82 -16.32
N LEU A 54 3.33 -17.04 -16.72
CA LEU A 54 3.16 -15.95 -17.68
C LEU A 54 2.97 -16.45 -19.12
N GLN A 55 3.63 -17.53 -19.51
CA GLN A 55 3.45 -18.17 -20.82
C GLN A 55 2.06 -18.79 -20.98
N ALA A 56 1.45 -19.25 -19.88
CA ALA A 56 0.10 -19.79 -19.90
C ALA A 56 -0.99 -18.74 -20.21
N LEU A 57 -0.65 -17.46 -20.27
CA LEU A 57 -1.57 -16.40 -20.65
C LEU A 57 -1.83 -16.43 -22.16
N PRO A 58 -3.12 -16.39 -22.59
CA PRO A 58 -3.47 -16.54 -24.00
C PRO A 58 -3.08 -15.33 -24.89
N ASP A 59 -2.73 -14.18 -24.30
CA ASP A 59 -2.41 -12.96 -25.03
C ASP A 59 -1.35 -12.15 -24.28
N SER A 60 -0.08 -12.43 -24.59
CA SER A 60 1.09 -11.77 -23.99
C SER A 60 1.15 -10.27 -24.30
N GLY A 61 0.54 -9.81 -25.40
CA GLY A 61 0.44 -8.38 -25.73
C GLY A 61 -0.38 -7.56 -24.74
N LYS A 62 -1.23 -8.21 -23.92
CA LYS A 62 -2.00 -7.55 -22.84
C LYS A 62 -1.24 -7.41 -21.53
N LEU A 63 -0.09 -8.06 -21.38
CA LEU A 63 0.70 -8.05 -20.15
C LEU A 63 1.01 -6.64 -19.63
N PRO A 64 1.47 -5.68 -20.46
CA PRO A 64 1.75 -4.32 -19.97
C PRO A 64 0.51 -3.65 -19.36
N GLY A 65 -0.65 -3.78 -20.02
CA GLY A 65 -1.91 -3.23 -19.53
C GLY A 65 -2.40 -3.89 -18.24
N ILE A 66 -2.18 -5.20 -18.08
CA ILE A 66 -2.49 -5.93 -16.85
C ILE A 66 -1.62 -5.42 -15.69
N VAL A 67 -0.31 -5.24 -15.93
CA VAL A 67 0.63 -4.71 -14.94
C VAL A 67 0.24 -3.29 -14.52
N ASP A 68 -0.10 -2.43 -15.46
CA ASP A 68 -0.55 -1.06 -15.18
C ASP A 68 -1.83 -1.04 -14.34
N ALA A 69 -2.82 -1.86 -14.71
CA ALA A 69 -4.06 -1.98 -13.96
C ALA A 69 -3.82 -2.49 -12.53
N LEU A 70 -2.98 -3.51 -12.38
CA LEU A 70 -2.61 -4.08 -11.07
C LEU A 70 -1.90 -3.05 -10.20
N ASN A 71 -0.92 -2.32 -10.76
CA ASN A 71 -0.20 -1.25 -10.07
C ASN A 71 -1.16 -0.14 -9.62
N HIS A 72 -2.07 0.28 -10.50
CA HIS A 72 -3.08 1.27 -10.17
C HIS A 72 -3.97 0.82 -9.00
N ASP A 73 -4.48 -0.41 -9.06
CA ASP A 73 -5.38 -0.96 -8.04
C ASP A 73 -4.68 -1.20 -6.70
N LEU A 74 -3.42 -1.66 -6.72
CA LEU A 74 -2.59 -1.78 -5.52
C LEU A 74 -2.41 -0.43 -4.84
N ARG A 75 -2.04 0.61 -5.60
CA ARG A 75 -1.89 1.98 -5.08
C ARG A 75 -3.21 2.49 -4.50
N LYS A 76 -4.33 2.29 -5.20
CA LYS A 76 -5.67 2.70 -4.75
C LYS A 76 -6.07 2.01 -3.44
N LYS A 77 -5.90 0.68 -3.34
CA LYS A 77 -6.26 -0.12 -2.15
C LYS A 77 -5.37 0.23 -0.95
N THR A 78 -4.08 0.47 -1.17
CA THR A 78 -3.13 0.84 -0.10
C THR A 78 -3.32 2.29 0.38
N GLN A 79 -3.59 3.25 -0.52
CA GLN A 79 -3.91 4.63 -0.14
C GLN A 79 -5.22 4.74 0.65
N LYS A 80 -6.27 4.00 0.26
CA LYS A 80 -7.56 3.98 0.98
C LYS A 80 -7.41 3.48 2.43
N ARG A 81 -6.48 2.56 2.68
CA ARG A 81 -6.14 2.11 4.04
C ARG A 81 -5.40 3.18 4.84
N ARG A 82 -4.53 3.97 4.19
CA ARG A 82 -3.82 5.09 4.82
C ARG A 82 -4.76 6.24 5.21
N SER A 83 -5.74 6.59 4.37
CA SER A 83 -6.69 7.68 4.68
C SER A 83 -7.63 7.35 5.85
N ARG A 84 -7.98 6.06 6.04
CA ARG A 84 -8.77 5.61 7.19
C ARG A 84 -7.99 5.69 8.52
N ARG A 85 -6.67 5.48 8.46
CA ARG A 85 -5.79 5.48 9.65
C ARG A 85 -5.40 6.89 10.13
N GLY A 86 -5.63 7.91 9.30
CA GLY A 86 -5.33 9.32 9.60
C GLY A 86 -6.54 10.18 9.97
N LYS A 87 -7.72 9.58 10.21
CA LYS A 87 -8.85 10.32 10.79
C LYS A 87 -8.57 10.49 12.29
N THR A 88 -7.75 11.48 12.63
CA THR A 88 -7.63 12.01 14.00
C THR A 88 -9.04 12.18 14.55
N ALA A 89 -9.30 11.64 15.75
CA ALA A 89 -10.56 11.83 16.44
C ALA A 89 -10.82 13.33 16.54
N ARG A 90 -11.73 13.84 15.70
CA ARG A 90 -12.16 15.23 15.77
C ARG A 90 -12.98 15.32 17.04
N ILE A 91 -12.47 16.05 18.02
CA ILE A 91 -13.25 16.39 19.21
C ILE A 91 -14.49 17.11 18.70
N GLU A 92 -15.67 16.55 18.99
CA GLU A 92 -16.91 17.18 18.57
C GLU A 92 -17.08 18.52 19.30
N PRO A 93 -17.43 19.61 18.57
CA PRO A 93 -17.56 20.94 19.18
C PRO A 93 -18.64 20.98 20.28
N TRP A 94 -19.63 20.10 20.22
CA TRP A 94 -20.62 19.92 21.29
C TRP A 94 -20.02 19.42 22.60
N LEU A 95 -19.02 18.54 22.53
CA LEU A 95 -18.33 18.01 23.71
C LEU A 95 -17.55 19.14 24.42
N LEU A 96 -16.89 20.01 23.66
CA LEU A 96 -16.24 21.21 24.21
C LEU A 96 -17.25 22.16 24.85
N LEU A 97 -18.38 22.42 24.19
CA LEU A 97 -19.42 23.32 24.72
C LEU A 97 -19.98 22.80 26.04
N THR A 98 -20.35 21.52 26.11
CA THR A 98 -20.88 20.90 27.34
C THR A 98 -19.87 20.95 28.48
N LEU A 99 -18.58 20.67 28.21
CA LEU A 99 -17.52 20.74 29.20
C LEU A 99 -17.37 22.16 29.78
N VAL A 100 -17.40 23.19 28.93
CA VAL A 100 -17.31 24.59 29.35
C VAL A 100 -18.53 24.99 30.20
N THR A 101 -19.73 24.58 29.79
CA THR A 101 -20.96 24.86 30.55
C THR A 101 -20.92 24.22 31.94
N VAL A 102 -20.49 22.96 32.05
CA VAL A 102 -20.36 22.27 33.35
C VAL A 102 -19.32 22.96 34.23
N LEU A 103 -18.17 23.35 33.66
CA LEU A 103 -17.13 24.07 34.39
C LEU A 103 -17.64 25.42 34.93
N LEU A 104 -18.39 26.17 34.13
CA LEU A 104 -19.03 27.42 34.55
C LEU A 104 -20.00 27.20 35.71
N LEU A 105 -20.84 26.16 35.66
CA LEU A 105 -21.76 25.86 36.75
C LEU A 105 -21.04 25.54 38.06
N VAL A 106 -19.92 24.81 38.01
CA VAL A 106 -19.09 24.52 39.19
C VAL A 106 -18.50 25.81 39.77
N ILE A 107 -18.00 26.72 38.93
CA ILE A 107 -17.46 28.01 39.35
C ILE A 107 -18.55 28.87 40.01
N VAL A 108 -19.73 28.95 39.39
CA VAL A 108 -20.86 29.71 39.94
C VAL A 108 -21.31 29.13 41.28
N ALA A 109 -21.46 27.80 41.36
CA ALA A 109 -21.83 27.13 42.61
C ALA A 109 -20.80 27.40 43.72
N PHE A 110 -19.51 27.33 43.40
CA PHE A 110 -18.42 27.65 44.33
C PHE A 110 -18.48 29.10 44.82
N LEU A 111 -18.70 30.05 43.91
CA LEU A 111 -18.84 31.47 44.26
C LEU A 111 -20.03 31.72 45.18
N VAL A 112 -21.18 31.09 44.91
CA VAL A 112 -22.38 31.22 45.76
C VAL A 112 -22.15 30.65 47.16
N VAL A 113 -21.51 29.48 47.26
CA VAL A 113 -21.18 28.86 48.55
C VAL A 113 -20.19 29.75 49.33
N ARG A 114 -19.15 30.26 48.67
CA ARG A 114 -18.17 31.14 49.33
C ARG A 114 -18.79 32.47 49.75
N LEU A 115 -19.69 33.04 48.94
CA LEU A 115 -20.39 34.28 49.26
C LEU A 115 -21.33 34.12 50.45
N ARG A 116 -21.98 32.95 50.59
CA ARG A 116 -22.86 32.65 51.74
C ARG A 116 -22.13 32.19 52.99
N ALA A 117 -20.95 31.59 52.87
CA ALA A 117 -20.13 31.17 54.02
C ALA A 117 -19.29 32.32 54.63
N GLY A 118 -19.27 33.50 53.98
CA GLY A 118 -18.57 34.70 54.45
C GLY A 118 -19.46 35.74 55.12
N GLN A 119 -20.76 35.47 55.31
CA GLN A 119 -21.68 36.19 56.19
C GLN A 119 -21.98 35.34 57.41
#